data_AF-A0A447IR18-F1
#
_entry.id   AF-A0A447IR18-F1
#
_cell.length_a   1.000
_cell.length_b   1.000
_cell.length_c   1.000
_cell.angle_alpha   90.00
_cell.angle_beta   90.00
_cell.angle_gamma   90.00
#
_symmetry.space_group_name_H-M   'P 1'
#
loop_
_entity.id
_entity.type
_entity.pdbx_description
1 polymer ?
#
loop_
_entity_poly.entity_id
_entity_poly.type
_entity_poly.pdbx_seq_one_letter_code
_entity_poly.pdbx_strand_id
1 'polypeptide(L)'
;MPSSALPEDPLIAHLHRAALDRAGWQDFVLALEQRFGGAKASIHGAARPSDAPFLSVAGSFDPAFTQSYLAHYHRINPFMPLSAAIPQGRARVSPMDLPDEVLRRTEFYNDWLRPQEDLSIAVAVKSRPQGNRSLVLSLNIRRRDGDRAALRAQRLLDRLEPHLSHAFQVAEIVSALSLHGGQAGAGDGGLMMVDDGLSLVWADAGATLQEGRVFRLDPFNRLMFLDGAVQDWARAACRASGGAKPLARAVQGADGWQVRLVQPGDGPGLPSPFFGGHCFARPRILFVLSRPVEAPSRLSHLQSRFDLTPAEAEVAAAVAEGLSTAEIARTRQASLHTVRNQIRSVLAKMDARHRIDVARILAQGRP
;
A
#
# COMPACT_ATOMS: atom_id res chain seq x y z
N MET A 1 29.71 33.81 -3.07
CA MET A 1 28.26 34.00 -2.82
C MET A 1 27.66 32.63 -2.55
N PRO A 2 27.34 32.27 -1.31
CA PRO A 2 26.68 31.00 -1.04
C PRO A 2 25.26 31.05 -1.58
N SER A 3 24.93 30.07 -2.44
CA SER A 3 23.59 29.81 -2.94
C SER A 3 22.68 29.55 -1.75
N SER A 4 21.76 30.48 -1.48
CA SER A 4 20.70 30.29 -0.49
C SER A 4 19.70 29.30 -1.07
N ALA A 5 19.85 28.02 -0.71
CA ALA A 5 18.79 27.06 -0.88
C ALA A 5 17.55 27.63 -0.16
N LEU A 6 16.51 27.97 -0.92
CA LEU A 6 15.22 28.36 -0.37
C LEU A 6 14.78 27.26 0.61
N PRO A 7 14.33 27.59 1.83
CA PRO A 7 13.85 26.57 2.76
C PRO A 7 12.73 25.78 2.06
N GLU A 8 12.90 24.46 1.96
CA GLU A 8 11.89 23.56 1.38
C GLU A 8 10.54 23.82 2.07
N ASP A 9 9.47 23.97 1.27
CA ASP A 9 8.12 24.20 1.82
C ASP A 9 7.77 23.01 2.74
N PRO A 10 7.49 23.24 4.04
CA PRO A 10 7.19 22.19 5.00
C PRO A 10 6.10 21.21 4.53
N LEU A 11 5.18 21.68 3.69
CA LEU A 11 4.12 20.87 3.11
C LEU A 11 4.65 19.76 2.17
N ILE A 12 5.74 20.03 1.46
CA ILE A 12 6.39 19.05 0.59
C ILE A 12 7.01 17.93 1.44
N ALA A 13 7.68 18.29 2.54
CA ALA A 13 8.23 17.32 3.47
C ALA A 13 7.13 16.42 4.08
N HIS A 14 5.98 17.01 4.44
CA HIS A 14 4.82 16.24 4.90
C HIS A 14 4.29 15.26 3.84
N LEU A 15 4.21 15.66 2.56
CA LEU A 15 3.81 14.75 1.48
C LEU A 15 4.79 13.59 1.30
N HIS A 16 6.09 13.84 1.36
CA HIS A 16 7.10 12.79 1.26
C HIS A 16 7.03 11.80 2.43
N ARG A 17 6.73 12.28 3.65
CA ARG A 17 6.46 11.40 4.80
C ARG A 17 5.18 10.59 4.60
N ALA A 18 4.11 11.23 4.13
CA ALA A 18 2.83 10.60 3.85
C ALA A 18 2.92 9.48 2.80
N ALA A 19 3.88 9.60 1.88
CA ALA A 19 4.17 8.57 0.87
C ALA A 19 4.60 7.22 1.49
N LEU A 20 5.20 7.26 2.69
CA LEU A 20 5.79 6.10 3.37
C LEU A 20 4.97 5.65 4.58
N ASP A 21 4.20 6.57 5.17
CA ASP A 21 3.37 6.32 6.34
C ASP A 21 1.97 6.90 6.14
N ARG A 22 0.95 6.05 6.27
CA ARG A 22 -0.46 6.45 6.11
C ARG A 22 -0.86 7.56 7.11
N ALA A 23 -0.27 7.59 8.31
CA ALA A 23 -0.55 8.64 9.29
C ALA A 23 -0.08 10.03 8.82
N GLY A 24 0.97 10.09 7.98
CA GLY A 24 1.53 11.35 7.47
C GLY A 24 0.57 12.15 6.58
N TRP A 25 -0.46 11.51 6.00
CA TRP A 25 -1.49 12.22 5.24
C TRP A 25 -2.34 13.13 6.14
N GLN A 26 -2.60 12.75 7.38
CA GLN A 26 -3.32 13.57 8.36
C GLN A 26 -2.50 14.82 8.72
N ASP A 27 -1.21 14.64 9.00
CA ASP A 27 -0.30 15.74 9.33
C ASP A 27 -0.22 16.75 8.18
N PHE A 28 -0.14 16.26 6.94
CA PHE A 28 -0.13 17.10 5.75
C PHE A 28 -1.41 17.95 5.64
N VAL A 29 -2.58 17.34 5.82
CA VAL A 29 -3.88 18.03 5.73
C VAL A 29 -3.98 19.13 6.80
N LEU A 30 -3.58 18.84 8.04
CA LEU A 30 -3.58 19.83 9.12
C LEU A 30 -2.58 20.96 8.88
N ALA A 31 -1.37 20.64 8.39
CA ALA A 31 -0.37 21.65 8.05
C ALA A 31 -0.83 22.56 6.90
N LEU A 32 -1.58 22.01 5.93
CA LEU A 32 -2.16 22.79 4.83
C LEU A 32 -3.21 23.78 5.33
N GLU A 33 -4.09 23.38 6.25
CA GLU A 33 -5.09 24.27 6.87
C GLU A 33 -4.44 25.45 7.58
N GLN A 34 -3.32 25.25 8.26
CA GLN A 34 -2.60 26.33 8.95
C GLN A 34 -2.12 27.45 8.00
N ARG A 35 -1.99 27.17 6.69
CA ARG A 35 -1.66 28.20 5.69
C ARG A 35 -2.83 29.10 5.31
N PHE A 36 -4.07 28.66 5.59
CA PHE A 36 -5.31 29.34 5.23
C PHE A 36 -6.20 29.35 6.46
N GLY A 37 -6.02 30.33 7.35
CA GLY A 37 -6.68 30.35 8.66
C GLY A 37 -8.19 30.14 8.55
N GLY A 38 -8.70 29.03 9.08
CA GLY A 38 -10.12 28.65 9.07
C GLY A 38 -10.63 27.96 7.80
N ALA A 39 -9.76 27.70 6.82
CA ALA A 39 -10.06 26.79 5.72
C ALA A 39 -10.05 25.33 6.22
N LYS A 40 -10.76 24.45 5.52
CA LYS A 40 -10.81 23.01 5.82
C LYS A 40 -10.31 22.17 4.65
N ALA A 41 -9.30 21.35 4.89
CA ALA A 41 -8.67 20.51 3.88
C ALA A 41 -9.18 19.06 3.96
N SER A 42 -9.18 18.37 2.83
CA SER A 42 -9.48 16.93 2.77
C SER A 42 -8.83 16.26 1.57
N ILE A 43 -8.54 14.97 1.70
CA ILE A 43 -8.04 14.11 0.65
C ILE A 43 -8.98 12.93 0.52
N HIS A 44 -9.41 12.63 -0.70
CA HIS A 44 -10.19 11.44 -1.00
C HIS A 44 -9.58 10.69 -2.17
N GLY A 45 -9.53 9.36 -2.06
CA GLY A 45 -9.13 8.45 -3.11
C GLY A 45 -10.26 8.29 -4.11
N ALA A 46 -9.99 8.62 -5.37
CA ALA A 46 -10.88 8.43 -6.49
C ALA A 46 -10.43 7.22 -7.31
N ALA A 47 -11.29 6.20 -7.37
CA ALA A 47 -11.16 5.02 -8.23
C ALA A 47 -12.33 4.98 -9.25
N ARG A 48 -12.66 3.82 -9.82
CA ARG A 48 -13.87 3.73 -10.67
C ARG A 48 -15.11 4.13 -9.86
N PRO A 49 -16.18 4.66 -10.47
CA PRO A 49 -17.38 5.13 -9.76
C PRO A 49 -18.04 4.08 -8.85
N SER A 50 -17.79 2.79 -9.08
CA SER A 50 -18.27 1.65 -8.29
C SER A 50 -17.41 1.30 -7.07
N ASP A 51 -16.21 1.85 -6.97
CA ASP A 51 -15.20 1.45 -6.00
C ASP A 51 -15.30 2.34 -4.75
N ALA A 52 -15.25 1.74 -3.56
CA ALA A 52 -15.20 2.49 -2.31
C ALA A 52 -13.93 3.36 -2.23
N PRO A 53 -13.99 4.54 -1.58
CA PRO A 53 -12.80 5.37 -1.40
C PRO A 53 -11.73 4.61 -0.60
N PHE A 54 -10.53 4.49 -1.17
CA PHE A 54 -9.42 3.73 -0.57
C PHE A 54 -8.57 4.56 0.42
N LEU A 55 -8.71 5.88 0.34
CA LEU A 55 -8.12 6.85 1.26
C LEU A 55 -9.14 7.96 1.49
N SER A 56 -9.38 8.31 2.75
CA SER A 56 -10.22 9.45 3.12
C SER A 56 -9.58 10.08 4.35
N VAL A 57 -9.11 11.32 4.21
CA VAL A 57 -8.46 12.08 5.27
C VAL A 57 -9.12 13.45 5.29
N ALA A 58 -9.62 13.84 6.45
CA ALA A 58 -10.25 15.12 6.64
C ALA A 58 -9.45 15.91 7.67
N GLY A 59 -9.39 17.23 7.52
CA GLY A 59 -8.67 18.09 8.44
C GLY A 59 -9.49 18.35 9.70
N SER A 60 -9.46 19.58 10.20
CA SER A 60 -10.00 19.93 11.52
C SER A 60 -11.53 20.06 11.58
N PHE A 61 -12.28 19.21 10.87
CA PHE A 61 -13.74 19.15 10.99
C PHE A 61 -14.15 18.60 12.36
N ASP A 62 -15.27 19.09 12.91
CA ASP A 62 -15.83 18.51 14.13
C ASP A 62 -16.19 17.03 13.89
N PRO A 63 -15.90 16.12 14.83
CA PRO A 63 -16.33 14.73 14.75
C PRO A 63 -17.83 14.55 14.43
N ALA A 64 -18.71 15.39 14.98
CA ALA A 64 -20.15 15.33 14.71
C ALA A 64 -20.50 15.67 13.24
N PHE A 65 -19.81 16.65 12.65
CA PHE A 65 -19.96 16.96 11.22
C PHE A 65 -19.39 15.86 10.33
N THR A 66 -18.28 15.24 10.74
CA THR A 66 -17.70 14.09 10.04
C THR A 66 -18.68 12.90 10.04
N GLN A 67 -19.30 12.60 11.19
CA GLN A 67 -20.25 11.50 11.31
C GLN A 67 -21.52 11.72 10.48
N SER A 68 -22.10 12.93 10.55
CA SER A 68 -23.29 13.27 9.75
C SER A 68 -23.00 13.29 8.24
N TYR A 69 -21.76 13.63 7.83
CA TYR A 69 -21.34 13.50 6.44
C TYR A 69 -21.37 12.07 5.93
N LEU A 70 -20.78 11.15 6.69
CA LEU A 70 -20.77 9.72 6.37
C LEU A 70 -22.18 9.13 6.35
N ALA A 71 -23.06 9.56 7.27
CA ALA A 71 -24.44 9.08 7.34
C ALA A 71 -25.31 9.56 6.17
N HIS A 72 -25.14 10.80 5.72
CA HIS A 72 -26.07 11.44 4.78
C HIS A 72 -25.38 12.32 3.74
N TYR A 73 -24.65 13.35 4.17
CA TYR A 73 -24.27 14.46 3.27
C TYR A 73 -23.29 14.06 2.16
N HIS A 74 -22.53 12.97 2.29
CA HIS A 74 -21.66 12.49 1.21
C HIS A 74 -22.43 12.15 -0.09
N ARG A 75 -23.71 11.74 0.02
CA ARG A 75 -24.55 11.35 -1.14
C ARG A 75 -25.07 12.54 -1.93
N ILE A 76 -25.24 13.67 -1.26
CA ILE A 76 -25.82 14.90 -1.83
C ILE A 76 -24.76 16.01 -2.00
N ASN A 77 -23.48 15.70 -1.78
CA ASN A 77 -22.39 16.65 -1.89
C ASN A 77 -22.20 17.09 -3.37
N PRO A 78 -22.47 18.36 -3.71
CA PRO A 78 -22.41 18.86 -5.09
C PRO A 78 -20.98 18.96 -5.63
N PHE A 79 -19.96 18.90 -4.76
CA PHE A 79 -18.55 18.91 -5.18
C PHE A 79 -18.07 17.54 -5.69
N MET A 80 -18.75 16.44 -5.35
CA MET A 80 -18.37 15.10 -5.79
C MET A 80 -18.34 14.93 -7.31
N PRO A 81 -19.40 15.26 -8.08
CA PRO A 81 -19.35 15.16 -9.54
C PRO A 81 -18.30 16.09 -10.17
N LEU A 82 -18.07 17.26 -9.57
CA LEU A 82 -17.06 18.22 -10.04
C LEU A 82 -15.65 17.67 -9.84
N SER A 83 -15.40 17.04 -8.68
CA SER A 83 -14.10 16.42 -8.36
C SER A 83 -13.72 15.33 -9.36
N ALA A 84 -14.70 14.59 -9.88
CA ALA A 84 -14.49 13.57 -10.91
C ALA A 84 -14.00 14.18 -12.23
N ALA A 85 -14.48 15.38 -12.58
CA ALA A 85 -14.19 16.10 -13.81
C ALA A 85 -12.94 17.00 -13.75
N ILE A 86 -12.24 17.09 -12.61
CA ILE A 86 -11.01 17.89 -12.49
C ILE A 86 -9.95 17.36 -13.46
N PRO A 87 -9.42 18.21 -14.38
CA PRO A 87 -8.29 17.85 -15.23
C PRO A 87 -7.05 17.52 -14.40
N GLN A 88 -6.27 16.54 -14.83
CA GLN A 88 -5.04 16.16 -14.12
C GLN A 88 -4.00 17.27 -14.19
N GLY A 89 -3.21 17.44 -13.13
CA GLY A 89 -2.05 18.34 -13.14
C GLY A 89 -2.34 19.82 -12.90
N ARG A 90 -3.60 20.21 -12.67
CA ARG A 90 -3.96 21.61 -12.39
C ARG A 90 -5.11 21.74 -11.42
N ALA A 91 -4.96 22.62 -10.43
CA ALA A 91 -5.98 22.94 -9.44
C ALA A 91 -7.12 23.75 -10.07
N ARG A 92 -8.35 23.44 -9.64
CA ARG A 92 -9.58 24.13 -10.02
C ARG A 92 -10.23 24.79 -8.83
N VAL A 93 -10.95 25.88 -9.12
CA VAL A 93 -11.67 26.68 -8.13
C VAL A 93 -13.16 26.53 -8.43
N SER A 94 -13.92 26.06 -7.46
CA SER A 94 -15.32 25.66 -7.63
C SER A 94 -16.27 26.75 -8.10
N PRO A 95 -16.15 28.06 -7.79
CA PRO A 95 -17.08 29.07 -8.32
C PRO A 95 -17.13 29.16 -9.85
N MET A 96 -16.12 28.62 -10.55
CA MET A 96 -16.13 28.47 -12.01
C MET A 96 -17.05 27.34 -12.49
N ASP A 97 -17.19 26.28 -11.70
CA ASP A 97 -17.89 25.04 -12.08
C ASP A 97 -19.21 24.84 -11.27
N LEU A 98 -19.36 25.54 -10.15
CA LEU A 98 -20.52 25.59 -9.25
C LEU A 98 -20.68 27.02 -8.71
N PRO A 99 -21.50 27.86 -9.37
CA PRO A 99 -21.74 29.22 -8.93
C PRO A 99 -22.28 29.27 -7.50
N ASP A 100 -21.86 30.29 -6.75
CA ASP A 100 -22.22 30.45 -5.34
C ASP A 100 -23.75 30.50 -5.10
N GLU A 101 -24.50 31.10 -6.02
CA GLU A 101 -25.97 31.13 -5.97
C GLU A 101 -26.59 29.72 -6.04
N VAL A 102 -25.97 28.82 -6.79
CA VAL A 102 -26.41 27.42 -6.90
C VAL A 102 -26.05 26.67 -5.62
N LEU A 103 -24.82 26.83 -5.13
CA LEU A 103 -24.36 26.21 -3.88
C LEU A 103 -25.29 26.60 -2.71
N ARG A 104 -25.64 27.88 -2.59
CA ARG A 104 -26.53 28.41 -1.54
C ARG A 104 -27.93 27.81 -1.52
N ARG A 105 -28.39 27.23 -2.62
CA ARG A 105 -29.70 26.58 -2.72
C ARG A 105 -29.67 25.10 -2.32
N THR A 106 -28.49 24.54 -2.07
CA THR A 106 -28.34 23.12 -1.70
C THR A 106 -28.55 22.90 -0.21
N GLU A 107 -29.16 21.77 0.15
CA GLU A 107 -29.21 21.27 1.53
C GLU A 107 -27.79 21.09 2.10
N PHE A 108 -26.90 20.51 1.29
CA PHE A 108 -25.50 20.31 1.64
C PHE A 108 -24.83 21.60 2.13
N TYR A 109 -25.03 22.72 1.45
CA TYR A 109 -24.47 23.99 1.88
C TYR A 109 -25.10 24.50 3.17
N ASN A 110 -26.43 24.59 3.22
CA ASN A 110 -27.12 25.25 4.33
C ASN A 110 -26.98 24.49 5.65
N ASP A 111 -27.07 23.17 5.60
CA ASP A 111 -27.22 22.35 6.80
C ASP A 111 -25.90 21.68 7.22
N TRP A 112 -24.98 21.47 6.27
CA TRP A 112 -23.69 20.85 6.57
C TRP A 112 -22.50 21.79 6.41
N LEU A 113 -22.32 22.46 5.27
CA LEU A 113 -21.08 23.21 5.01
C LEU A 113 -21.04 24.59 5.69
N ARG A 114 -22.14 25.32 5.68
CA ARG A 114 -22.25 26.69 6.21
C ARG A 114 -21.99 26.81 7.72
N PRO A 115 -22.48 25.90 8.59
CA PRO A 115 -22.20 25.96 10.04
C PRO A 115 -20.69 25.86 10.38
N GLN A 116 -19.88 25.37 9.45
CA GLN A 116 -18.48 25.06 9.65
C GLN A 116 -17.56 26.19 9.15
N GLU A 117 -17.77 27.43 9.63
CA GLU A 117 -17.06 28.68 9.20
C GLU A 117 -17.57 29.33 7.89
N ASP A 118 -18.79 29.05 7.46
CA ASP A 118 -19.35 29.58 6.19
C ASP A 118 -18.43 29.31 4.99
N LEU A 119 -17.98 28.07 4.89
CA LEU A 119 -17.18 27.57 3.77
C LEU A 119 -18.04 27.59 2.50
N SER A 120 -17.53 28.19 1.43
CA SER A 120 -18.28 28.34 0.18
C SER A 120 -17.44 28.17 -1.08
N ILE A 121 -16.12 28.34 -0.97
CA ILE A 121 -15.21 28.24 -2.12
C ILE A 121 -14.34 27.01 -1.94
N ALA A 122 -14.61 25.94 -2.69
CA ALA A 122 -13.70 24.81 -2.77
C ALA A 122 -12.62 25.05 -3.83
N VAL A 123 -11.37 24.73 -3.51
CA VAL A 123 -10.24 24.65 -4.45
C VAL A 123 -9.69 23.24 -4.38
N ALA A 124 -9.62 22.55 -5.51
CA ALA A 124 -9.23 21.14 -5.54
C ALA A 124 -8.24 20.84 -6.65
N VAL A 125 -7.32 19.92 -6.39
CA VAL A 125 -6.38 19.39 -7.37
C VAL A 125 -6.44 17.87 -7.37
N LYS A 126 -6.34 17.29 -8.57
CA LYS A 126 -6.35 15.85 -8.77
C LYS A 126 -4.94 15.40 -9.16
N SER A 127 -4.46 14.38 -8.44
CA SER A 127 -3.19 13.75 -8.76
C SER A 127 -3.23 13.09 -10.13
N ARG A 128 -2.06 12.89 -10.73
CA ARG A 128 -1.87 11.93 -11.82
C ARG A 128 -2.32 10.54 -11.38
N PRO A 129 -2.93 9.75 -12.28
CA PRO A 129 -3.42 8.43 -11.95
C PRO A 129 -2.28 7.43 -11.82
N GLN A 130 -2.45 6.48 -10.90
CA GLN A 130 -1.66 5.26 -10.80
C GLN A 130 -2.61 4.09 -11.11
N GLY A 131 -2.52 3.53 -12.32
CA GLY A 131 -3.52 2.59 -12.83
C GLY A 131 -4.90 3.27 -12.96
N ASN A 132 -5.92 2.73 -12.28
CA ASN A 132 -7.28 3.30 -12.26
C ASN A 132 -7.58 4.17 -11.03
N ARG A 133 -6.57 4.52 -10.22
CA ARG A 133 -6.72 5.27 -8.97
C ARG A 133 -6.04 6.63 -9.05
N SER A 134 -6.57 7.60 -8.31
CA SER A 134 -6.03 8.96 -8.15
C SER A 134 -6.40 9.52 -6.78
N LEU A 135 -5.74 10.57 -6.33
CA LEU A 135 -6.14 11.35 -5.16
C LEU A 135 -6.72 12.69 -5.58
N VAL A 136 -7.74 13.14 -4.85
CA VAL A 136 -8.25 14.51 -4.92
C VAL A 136 -7.95 15.20 -3.60
N LEU A 137 -7.10 16.21 -3.64
CA LEU A 137 -6.85 17.12 -2.53
C LEU A 137 -7.76 18.34 -2.70
N SER A 138 -8.59 18.61 -1.70
CA SER A 138 -9.53 19.72 -1.68
C SER A 138 -9.29 20.63 -0.48
N LEU A 139 -9.42 21.93 -0.69
CA LEU A 139 -9.37 22.96 0.34
C LEU A 139 -10.63 23.81 0.23
N ASN A 140 -11.46 23.78 1.27
CA ASN A 140 -12.66 24.61 1.39
C ASN A 140 -12.30 25.91 2.10
N ILE A 141 -12.65 27.04 1.51
CA ILE A 141 -12.30 28.38 1.94
C ILE A 141 -13.57 29.10 2.37
N ARG A 142 -13.45 29.91 3.43
CA ARG A 142 -14.55 30.69 3.97
C ARG A 142 -14.96 31.77 3.00
N ARG A 143 -16.26 32.03 2.96
CA ARG A 143 -16.85 33.09 2.13
C ARG A 143 -16.16 34.44 2.32
N ARG A 144 -15.90 34.82 3.57
CA ARG A 144 -15.27 36.10 3.92
C ARG A 144 -13.84 36.28 3.40
N ASP A 145 -13.12 35.19 3.14
CA ASP A 145 -11.74 35.25 2.66
C ASP A 145 -11.69 35.44 1.12
N GLY A 146 -12.78 35.08 0.43
CA GLY A 146 -13.06 35.40 -0.97
C GLY A 146 -12.03 34.89 -1.99
N ASP A 147 -12.10 35.48 -3.19
CA ASP A 147 -11.32 35.04 -4.36
C ASP A 147 -9.81 35.18 -4.17
N ARG A 148 -9.35 36.15 -3.35
CA ARG A 148 -7.92 36.34 -3.08
C ARG A 148 -7.32 35.12 -2.38
N ALA A 149 -8.03 34.57 -1.39
CA ALA A 149 -7.61 33.34 -0.71
C ALA A 149 -7.71 32.15 -1.67
N ALA A 150 -8.75 32.09 -2.49
CA ALA A 150 -8.96 31.02 -3.47
C ALA A 150 -7.84 30.96 -4.53
N LEU A 151 -7.43 32.09 -5.09
CA LEU A 151 -6.31 32.18 -6.02
C LEU A 151 -4.96 31.85 -5.37
N ARG A 152 -4.77 32.21 -4.09
CA ARG A 152 -3.58 31.81 -3.33
C ARG A 152 -3.55 30.30 -3.09
N ALA A 153 -4.69 29.70 -2.76
CA ALA A 153 -4.84 28.27 -2.63
C ALA A 153 -4.57 27.57 -3.96
N GLN A 154 -5.19 28.02 -5.06
CA GLN A 154 -5.00 27.43 -6.38
C GLN A 154 -3.51 27.38 -6.75
N ARG A 155 -2.79 28.50 -6.63
CA ARG A 155 -1.34 28.55 -6.90
C ARG A 155 -0.52 27.62 -6.01
N LEU A 156 -0.93 27.41 -4.76
CA LEU A 156 -0.25 26.48 -3.86
C LEU A 156 -0.53 25.03 -4.27
N LEU A 157 -1.80 24.68 -4.49
CA LEU A 157 -2.19 23.33 -4.91
C LEU A 157 -1.58 22.97 -6.27
N ASP A 158 -1.48 23.92 -7.21
CA ASP A 158 -0.76 23.76 -8.48
C ASP A 158 0.72 23.40 -8.25
N ARG A 159 1.39 24.05 -7.30
CA ARG A 159 2.79 23.73 -6.94
C ARG A 159 2.92 22.40 -6.21
N LEU A 160 1.93 22.02 -5.40
CA LEU A 160 1.94 20.76 -4.66
C LEU A 160 1.59 19.56 -5.52
N GLU A 161 0.88 19.73 -6.64
CA GLU A 161 0.40 18.64 -7.48
C GLU A 161 1.50 17.64 -7.87
N PRO A 162 2.70 18.04 -8.33
CA PRO A 162 3.73 17.09 -8.71
C PRO A 162 4.19 16.23 -7.51
N HIS A 163 4.24 16.83 -6.32
CA HIS A 163 4.63 16.16 -5.08
C HIS A 163 3.51 15.26 -4.54
N LEU A 164 2.25 15.68 -4.68
CA LEU A 164 1.07 14.89 -4.33
C LEU A 164 0.99 13.63 -5.19
N SER A 165 1.14 13.80 -6.51
CA SER A 165 1.17 12.70 -7.48
C SER A 165 2.29 11.72 -7.20
N HIS A 166 3.49 12.22 -6.87
CA HIS A 166 4.60 11.39 -6.47
C HIS A 166 4.32 10.61 -5.19
N ALA A 167 3.91 11.31 -4.13
CA ALA A 167 3.64 10.71 -2.84
C ALA A 167 2.57 9.62 -2.94
N PHE A 168 1.53 9.86 -3.75
CA PHE A 168 0.51 8.86 -4.03
C PHE A 168 1.06 7.63 -4.76
N GLN A 169 1.86 7.82 -5.80
CA GLN A 169 2.48 6.72 -6.53
C GLN A 169 3.38 5.86 -5.62
N VAL A 170 4.20 6.50 -4.78
CA VAL A 170 5.05 5.81 -3.81
C VAL A 170 4.20 5.06 -2.78
N ALA A 171 3.14 5.68 -2.26
CA ALA A 171 2.24 5.03 -1.30
C ALA A 171 1.55 3.79 -1.91
N GLU A 172 1.15 3.84 -3.18
CA GLU A 172 0.57 2.67 -3.86
C GLU A 172 1.62 1.58 -4.10
N ILE A 173 2.87 1.93 -4.40
CA ILE A 173 3.97 0.96 -4.52
C ILE A 173 4.23 0.30 -3.17
N VAL A 174 4.38 1.09 -2.11
CA VAL A 174 4.59 0.59 -0.74
C VAL A 174 3.42 -0.31 -0.32
N SER A 175 2.18 0.14 -0.53
CA SER A 175 0.96 -0.63 -0.26
C SER A 175 0.92 -1.95 -1.04
N ALA A 176 1.19 -1.93 -2.35
CA ALA A 176 1.25 -3.12 -3.17
C ALA A 176 2.34 -4.09 -2.67
N LEU A 177 3.50 -3.59 -2.25
CA LEU A 177 4.59 -4.41 -1.74
C LEU A 177 4.30 -4.98 -0.35
N SER A 178 3.64 -4.22 0.54
CA SER A 178 3.12 -4.73 1.83
C SER A 178 2.09 -5.85 1.61
N LEU A 179 1.23 -5.74 0.59
CA LEU A 179 0.27 -6.78 0.23
C LEU A 179 0.94 -8.05 -0.34
N HIS A 180 2.02 -7.91 -1.12
CA HIS A 180 2.81 -9.06 -1.59
C HIS A 180 3.69 -9.67 -0.49
N GLY A 181 4.07 -8.89 0.53
CA GLY A 181 4.62 -9.40 1.78
C GLY A 181 3.57 -10.19 2.59
N GLY A 182 2.29 -9.81 2.50
CA GLY A 182 1.16 -10.51 3.12
C GLY A 182 0.81 -11.88 2.51
N GLN A 183 1.34 -12.24 1.34
CA GLN A 183 1.28 -13.61 0.82
C GLN A 183 2.37 -14.54 1.39
N ALA A 184 3.35 -14.00 2.13
CA ALA A 184 4.10 -14.78 3.10
C ALA A 184 3.38 -14.62 4.44
N GLY A 185 2.44 -15.53 4.73
CA GLY A 185 1.59 -15.43 5.92
C GLY A 185 2.39 -15.18 7.18
N ALA A 186 1.98 -14.19 7.99
CA ALA A 186 2.42 -13.97 9.38
C ALA A 186 3.91 -14.26 9.65
N GLY A 187 4.81 -13.86 8.73
CA GLY A 187 6.22 -14.22 8.76
C GLY A 187 7.11 -13.09 9.28
N ASP A 188 8.21 -13.48 9.94
CA ASP A 188 9.31 -12.60 10.36
C ASP A 188 9.91 -11.93 9.09
N GLY A 189 9.76 -10.60 8.94
CA GLY A 189 10.27 -9.84 7.79
C GLY A 189 9.79 -8.39 7.71
N GLY A 190 10.27 -7.64 6.72
CA GLY A 190 9.86 -6.26 6.47
C GLY A 190 10.60 -5.54 5.33
N LEU A 191 10.20 -4.31 5.05
CA LEU A 191 10.63 -3.51 3.90
C LEU A 191 11.61 -2.41 4.31
N MET A 192 12.66 -2.20 3.52
CA MET A 192 13.59 -1.08 3.70
C MET A 192 14.00 -0.45 2.38
N MET A 193 14.23 0.86 2.42
CA MET A 193 14.69 1.67 1.30
C MET A 193 16.06 2.27 1.63
N VAL A 194 16.98 2.22 0.69
CA VAL A 194 18.35 2.73 0.80
C VAL A 194 18.73 3.61 -0.39
N ASP A 195 19.80 4.39 -0.26
CA ASP A 195 20.43 5.08 -1.39
C ASP A 195 21.50 4.20 -2.09
N ASP A 196 22.16 4.76 -3.10
CA ASP A 196 23.28 4.13 -3.84
C ASP A 196 24.53 3.88 -2.98
N GLY A 197 24.63 4.52 -1.82
CA GLY A 197 25.65 4.31 -0.80
C GLY A 197 25.26 3.30 0.28
N LEU A 198 24.11 2.62 0.15
CA LEU A 198 23.47 1.79 1.18
C LEU A 198 23.08 2.56 2.45
N SER A 199 22.91 3.87 2.40
CA SER A 199 22.39 4.64 3.52
C SER A 199 20.90 4.34 3.68
N LEU A 200 20.44 3.97 4.87
CA LEU A 200 19.04 3.68 5.15
C LEU A 200 18.20 4.95 5.05
N VAL A 201 17.31 5.01 4.07
CA VAL A 201 16.40 6.15 3.88
C VAL A 201 15.12 5.94 4.68
N TRP A 202 14.63 4.70 4.74
CA TRP A 202 13.41 4.34 5.45
C TRP A 202 13.34 2.83 5.68
N ALA A 203 12.66 2.39 6.74
CA ALA A 203 12.31 1.01 7.00
C ALA A 203 10.92 0.95 7.64
N ASP A 204 10.14 -0.08 7.34
CA ASP A 204 8.94 -0.40 8.12
C ASP A 204 9.30 -1.07 9.45
N ALA A 205 8.31 -1.19 10.34
CA ALA A 205 8.50 -1.81 11.65
C ALA A 205 9.03 -3.25 11.54
N GLY A 206 8.60 -3.99 10.52
CA GLY A 206 9.06 -5.36 10.27
C GLY A 206 10.56 -5.43 9.96
N ALA A 207 11.08 -4.49 9.16
CA ALA A 207 12.50 -4.40 8.84
C ALA A 207 13.31 -3.88 10.02
N THR A 208 12.82 -2.87 10.75
CA THR A 208 13.50 -2.36 11.95
C THR A 208 13.70 -3.44 13.01
N LEU A 209 12.73 -4.34 13.19
CA LEU A 209 12.85 -5.48 14.11
C LEU A 209 13.95 -6.49 13.74
N GLN A 210 14.49 -6.41 12.51
CA GLN A 210 15.59 -7.28 12.06
C GLN A 210 16.98 -6.65 12.22
N GLU A 211 17.07 -5.43 12.77
CA GLU A 211 18.35 -4.84 13.13
C GLU A 211 19.04 -5.69 14.23
N GLY A 212 20.32 -5.98 14.03
CA GLY A 212 21.10 -6.90 14.85
C GLY A 212 20.95 -8.38 14.48
N ARG A 213 19.95 -8.74 13.66
CA ARG A 213 19.68 -10.12 13.21
C ARG A 213 20.03 -10.36 11.74
N VAL A 214 19.64 -9.44 10.86
CA VAL A 214 19.83 -9.54 9.40
C VAL A 214 20.80 -8.47 8.90
N PHE A 215 20.72 -7.28 9.49
CA PHE A 215 21.59 -6.15 9.18
C PHE A 215 21.90 -5.36 10.45
N ARG A 216 22.85 -4.43 10.36
CA ARG A 216 23.09 -3.36 11.32
C ARG A 216 23.25 -2.05 10.59
N LEU A 217 23.03 -0.96 11.31
CA LEU A 217 23.37 0.38 10.85
C LEU A 217 24.72 0.78 11.44
N ASP A 218 25.59 1.37 10.62
CA ASP A 218 26.77 2.05 11.13
C ASP A 218 26.39 3.42 11.75
N PRO A 219 27.32 4.11 12.43
CA PRO A 219 27.06 5.44 13.00
C PRO A 219 26.64 6.52 11.99
N PHE A 220 26.82 6.27 10.69
CA PHE A 220 26.44 7.14 9.58
C PHE A 220 25.17 6.64 8.86
N ASN A 221 24.41 5.75 9.50
CA ASN A 221 23.16 5.19 9.01
C ASN A 221 23.32 4.34 7.72
N ARG A 222 24.49 3.74 7.51
CA ARG A 222 24.74 2.81 6.41
C ARG A 222 24.37 1.39 6.78
N LEU A 223 23.61 0.77 5.90
CA LEU A 223 23.17 -0.60 6.00
C LEU A 223 24.33 -1.57 5.79
N MET A 224 24.56 -2.40 6.80
CA MET A 224 25.50 -3.53 6.78
C MET A 224 24.73 -4.83 7.02
N PHE A 225 24.50 -5.61 5.97
CA PHE A 225 24.02 -6.98 6.09
C PHE A 225 25.06 -7.83 6.84
N LEU A 226 24.58 -8.67 7.75
CA LEU A 226 25.45 -9.55 8.53
C LEU A 226 26.01 -10.70 7.68
N ASP A 227 25.26 -11.11 6.65
CA ASP A 227 25.70 -12.07 5.66
C ASP A 227 26.54 -11.38 4.58
N GLY A 228 27.79 -11.85 4.39
CA GLY A 228 28.73 -11.27 3.43
C GLY A 228 28.28 -11.40 1.97
N ALA A 229 27.61 -12.50 1.59
CA ALA A 229 27.11 -12.69 0.25
C ALA A 229 25.94 -11.74 -0.06
N VAL A 230 25.04 -11.53 0.91
CA VAL A 230 23.96 -10.54 0.82
C VAL A 230 24.54 -9.13 0.76
N GLN A 231 25.57 -8.82 1.56
CA GLN A 231 26.22 -7.51 1.58
C GLN A 231 26.86 -7.16 0.23
N ASP A 232 27.61 -8.09 -0.36
CA ASP A 232 28.28 -7.85 -1.64
C ASP A 232 27.29 -7.76 -2.79
N TRP A 233 26.23 -8.57 -2.76
CA TRP A 233 25.10 -8.45 -3.68
C TRP A 233 24.38 -7.11 -3.55
N ALA A 234 24.08 -6.64 -2.34
CA ALA A 234 23.41 -5.36 -2.11
C ALA A 234 24.26 -4.18 -2.62
N ARG A 235 25.58 -4.21 -2.39
CA ARG A 235 26.52 -3.23 -2.95
C ARG A 235 26.56 -3.27 -4.49
N ALA A 236 26.48 -4.46 -5.08
CA ALA A 236 26.42 -4.62 -6.53
C ALA A 236 25.09 -4.08 -7.08
N ALA A 237 23.97 -4.31 -6.41
CA ALA A 237 22.67 -3.75 -6.75
C ALA A 237 22.67 -2.21 -6.74
N CYS A 238 23.27 -1.61 -5.71
CA CYS A 238 23.45 -0.15 -5.60
C CYS A 238 24.28 0.45 -6.72
N ARG A 239 25.34 -0.24 -7.15
CA ARG A 239 26.20 0.21 -8.25
C ARG A 239 25.60 -0.06 -9.64
N ALA A 240 24.78 -1.10 -9.78
CA ALA A 240 24.17 -1.50 -11.05
C ALA A 240 22.93 -0.67 -11.44
N SER A 241 22.40 0.16 -10.53
CA SER A 241 21.28 1.07 -10.81
C SER A 241 21.56 2.12 -11.91
N GLY A 242 22.78 2.14 -12.47
CA GLY A 242 23.23 2.94 -13.62
C GLY A 242 23.43 2.18 -14.94
N GLY A 243 22.99 0.92 -15.08
CA GLY A 243 22.84 0.28 -16.40
C GLY A 243 23.85 -0.80 -16.81
N ALA A 244 24.21 -1.75 -15.95
CA ALA A 244 24.96 -2.92 -16.41
C ALA A 244 24.67 -4.24 -15.66
N LYS A 245 24.39 -5.28 -16.48
CA LYS A 245 24.22 -6.73 -16.23
C LYS A 245 23.01 -7.19 -15.39
N PRO A 246 22.42 -8.36 -15.71
CA PRO A 246 21.32 -8.94 -14.94
C PRO A 246 21.85 -9.40 -13.57
N LEU A 247 21.49 -8.66 -12.53
CA LEU A 247 21.73 -9.06 -11.14
C LEU A 247 20.64 -10.06 -10.72
N ALA A 248 20.98 -11.05 -9.89
CA ALA A 248 19.97 -11.89 -9.25
C ALA A 248 19.00 -11.00 -8.45
N ARG A 249 17.69 -11.22 -8.58
CA ARG A 249 16.68 -10.37 -7.92
C ARG A 249 16.50 -10.65 -6.43
N ALA A 250 16.99 -11.78 -5.96
CA ALA A 250 17.00 -12.11 -4.55
C ALA A 250 18.22 -12.96 -4.22
N VAL A 251 18.70 -12.82 -2.99
CA VAL A 251 19.75 -13.67 -2.41
C VAL A 251 19.21 -14.27 -1.11
N GLN A 252 19.50 -15.55 -0.93
CA GLN A 252 19.28 -16.26 0.33
C GLN A 252 20.53 -16.07 1.20
N GLY A 253 20.34 -15.59 2.42
CA GLY A 253 21.36 -15.55 3.46
C GLY A 253 21.39 -16.84 4.27
N ALA A 254 22.47 -17.02 5.04
CA ALA A 254 22.81 -18.24 5.76
C ALA A 254 21.74 -18.74 6.74
N ASP A 255 20.90 -17.85 7.29
CA ASP A 255 19.90 -18.17 8.33
C ASP A 255 18.47 -18.42 7.80
N GLY A 256 18.35 -18.66 6.49
CA GLY A 256 17.08 -18.80 5.80
C GLY A 256 16.36 -17.46 5.61
N TRP A 257 17.08 -16.34 5.72
CA TRP A 257 16.57 -15.02 5.34
C TRP A 257 16.76 -14.81 3.85
N GLN A 258 15.73 -14.32 3.17
CA GLN A 258 15.81 -13.87 1.80
C GLN A 258 15.79 -12.34 1.76
N VAL A 259 16.74 -11.76 1.02
CA VAL A 259 16.74 -10.34 0.67
C VAL A 259 16.44 -10.20 -0.81
N ARG A 260 15.38 -9.50 -1.15
CA ARG A 260 14.93 -9.29 -2.54
C ARG A 260 15.02 -7.83 -2.92
N LEU A 261 15.57 -7.57 -4.10
CA LEU A 261 15.64 -6.26 -4.73
C LEU A 261 14.35 -6.02 -5.51
N VAL A 262 13.75 -4.84 -5.31
CA VAL A 262 12.65 -4.35 -6.15
C VAL A 262 13.22 -3.22 -6.99
N GLN A 263 13.39 -3.46 -8.30
CA GLN A 263 13.78 -2.42 -9.24
C GLN A 263 12.54 -1.78 -9.88
N PRO A 264 12.59 -0.47 -10.24
CA PRO A 264 11.55 0.15 -11.05
C PRO A 264 11.53 -0.55 -12.43
N GLY A 265 10.56 -1.44 -12.65
CA GLY A 265 10.47 -2.27 -13.86
C GLY A 265 9.64 -3.56 -13.73
N ASP A 266 9.29 -3.97 -12.51
CA ASP A 266 8.55 -5.22 -12.24
C ASP A 266 7.02 -5.09 -12.14
N GLY A 267 6.48 -3.93 -12.54
CA GLY A 267 5.06 -3.73 -12.84
C GLY A 267 4.87 -3.22 -14.26
N PRO A 268 3.63 -3.17 -14.81
CA PRO A 268 3.37 -2.58 -16.11
C PRO A 268 4.02 -1.21 -16.16
N GLY A 269 4.91 -1.03 -17.15
CA GLY A 269 5.92 0.02 -17.19
C GLY A 269 5.42 1.34 -16.64
N LEU A 270 6.06 1.81 -15.58
CA LEU A 270 5.78 3.11 -14.99
C LEU A 270 6.45 4.17 -15.87
N PRO A 271 5.70 4.98 -16.65
CA PRO A 271 6.26 6.21 -17.16
C PRO A 271 6.55 7.10 -15.95
N SER A 272 7.83 7.23 -15.62
CA SER A 272 8.27 8.14 -14.57
C SER A 272 8.31 9.55 -15.14
N PRO A 273 7.50 10.49 -14.61
CA PRO A 273 7.67 11.91 -14.91
C PRO A 273 8.94 12.50 -14.24
N PHE A 274 9.75 11.68 -13.55
CA PHE A 274 11.05 12.09 -12.97
C PHE A 274 12.19 12.05 -13.98
N PHE A 275 12.06 11.42 -15.15
CA PHE A 275 13.11 11.42 -16.18
C PHE A 275 13.03 12.66 -17.07
N GLY A 276 13.12 13.81 -16.41
CA GLY A 276 13.13 15.14 -17.01
C GLY A 276 13.59 16.19 -16.01
N GLY A 277 14.82 16.06 -15.49
CA GLY A 277 15.48 17.13 -14.73
C GLY A 277 15.82 16.79 -13.27
N HIS A 278 17.10 16.96 -12.96
CA HIS A 278 17.76 16.66 -11.68
C HIS A 278 17.13 17.40 -10.49
N CYS A 279 16.48 16.68 -9.56
CA CYS A 279 16.28 17.10 -8.16
C CYS A 279 16.03 15.91 -7.20
N PHE A 280 16.77 14.82 -7.37
CA PHE A 280 17.17 13.89 -6.30
C PHE A 280 18.53 13.34 -6.73
N ALA A 281 19.61 13.75 -6.06
CA ALA A 281 20.97 13.54 -6.55
C ALA A 281 21.47 12.09 -6.53
N ARG A 282 20.66 11.09 -6.14
CA ARG A 282 21.11 9.69 -5.95
C ARG A 282 20.04 8.65 -6.28
N PRO A 283 20.41 7.50 -6.89
CA PRO A 283 19.54 6.33 -7.01
C PRO A 283 19.00 5.87 -5.65
N ARG A 284 17.73 5.47 -5.59
CA ARG A 284 17.11 4.86 -4.40
C ARG A 284 16.72 3.42 -4.73
N ILE A 285 16.98 2.51 -3.78
CA ILE A 285 16.83 1.07 -3.93
C ILE A 285 15.97 0.52 -2.80
N LEU A 286 15.10 -0.42 -3.14
CA LEU A 286 14.18 -1.03 -2.19
C LEU A 286 14.53 -2.51 -1.99
N PHE A 287 14.75 -2.89 -0.73
CA PHE A 287 14.98 -4.25 -0.30
C PHE A 287 13.80 -4.78 0.53
N VAL A 288 13.40 -6.01 0.23
CA VAL A 288 12.43 -6.78 1.01
C VAL A 288 13.21 -7.83 1.80
N LEU A 289 13.07 -7.81 3.12
CA LEU A 289 13.51 -8.88 4.01
C LEU A 289 12.36 -9.84 4.26
N SER A 290 12.58 -11.12 4.04
CA SER A 290 11.60 -12.13 4.41
C SER A 290 12.31 -13.41 4.75
N ARG A 291 11.92 -14.07 5.84
CA ARG A 291 12.22 -15.49 6.00
C ARG A 291 11.22 -16.26 5.15
N PRO A 292 11.62 -17.00 4.09
CA PRO A 292 10.68 -17.89 3.42
C PRO A 292 10.22 -18.89 4.47
N VAL A 293 8.97 -18.74 4.92
CA VAL A 293 8.28 -19.84 5.58
C VAL A 293 8.18 -20.88 4.48
N GLU A 294 8.82 -22.04 4.63
CA GLU A 294 8.53 -23.19 3.78
C GLU A 294 7.01 -23.27 3.67
N ALA A 295 6.48 -23.11 2.46
CA ALA A 295 5.04 -23.23 2.25
C ALA A 295 4.63 -24.52 2.97
N PRO A 296 3.70 -24.48 3.96
CA PRO A 296 3.38 -25.67 4.72
C PRO A 296 3.04 -26.74 3.69
N SER A 297 3.76 -27.85 3.75
CA SER A 297 3.53 -28.96 2.82
C SER A 297 2.03 -29.22 2.74
N ARG A 298 1.49 -29.62 1.58
CA ARG A 298 0.05 -29.90 1.45
C ARG A 298 -0.45 -30.76 2.62
N LEU A 299 0.38 -31.69 3.09
CA LEU A 299 0.11 -32.54 4.24
C LEU A 299 -0.05 -31.76 5.55
N SER A 300 0.78 -30.77 5.86
CA SER A 300 0.64 -29.96 7.09
C SER A 300 -0.59 -29.04 7.06
N HIS A 301 -0.99 -28.53 5.90
CA HIS A 301 -2.26 -27.79 5.78
C HIS A 301 -3.48 -28.70 5.98
N LEU A 302 -3.41 -29.95 5.50
CA LEU A 302 -4.45 -30.96 5.74
C LEU A 302 -4.56 -31.33 7.22
N GLN A 303 -3.41 -31.46 7.91
CA GLN A 303 -3.37 -31.75 9.34
C GLN A 303 -4.05 -30.64 10.16
N SER A 304 -3.70 -29.36 9.92
CA SER A 304 -4.28 -28.27 10.69
C SER A 304 -5.76 -28.01 10.38
N ARG A 305 -6.18 -28.17 9.12
CA ARG A 305 -7.55 -27.88 8.70
C ARG A 305 -8.57 -28.93 9.13
N PHE A 306 -8.17 -30.19 9.16
CA PHE A 306 -9.06 -31.33 9.42
C PHE A 306 -8.64 -32.16 10.63
N ASP A 307 -7.74 -31.64 11.46
CA ASP A 307 -7.17 -32.32 12.64
C ASP A 307 -6.66 -33.73 12.32
N LEU A 308 -6.04 -33.88 11.13
CA LEU A 308 -5.49 -35.15 10.67
C LEU A 308 -4.13 -35.38 11.31
N THR A 309 -3.83 -36.62 11.63
CA THR A 309 -2.46 -37.05 11.95
C THR A 309 -1.60 -37.04 10.67
N PRO A 310 -0.27 -37.06 10.79
CA PRO A 310 0.63 -37.13 9.62
C PRO A 310 0.31 -38.31 8.69
N ALA A 311 0.01 -39.47 9.27
CA ALA A 311 -0.39 -40.64 8.51
C ALA A 311 -1.74 -40.46 7.81
N GLU A 312 -2.72 -39.83 8.44
CA GLU A 312 -4.02 -39.58 7.82
C GLU A 312 -3.94 -38.57 6.67
N ALA A 313 -3.11 -37.53 6.81
CA ALA A 313 -2.89 -36.55 5.75
C ALA A 313 -2.27 -37.18 4.50
N GLU A 314 -1.32 -38.11 4.65
CA GLU A 314 -0.75 -38.88 3.54
C GLU A 314 -1.79 -39.76 2.86
N VAL A 315 -2.68 -40.43 3.62
CA VAL A 315 -3.79 -41.19 3.04
C VAL A 315 -4.74 -40.27 2.29
N ALA A 316 -5.10 -39.12 2.86
CA ALA A 316 -6.02 -38.17 2.25
C ALA A 316 -5.49 -37.64 0.90
N ALA A 317 -4.20 -37.30 0.84
CA ALA A 317 -3.54 -36.88 -0.40
C ALA A 317 -3.55 -38.00 -1.46
N ALA A 318 -3.17 -39.22 -1.07
CA ALA A 318 -3.15 -40.37 -1.98
C ALA A 318 -4.56 -40.74 -2.50
N VAL A 319 -5.60 -40.60 -1.66
CA VAL A 319 -7.00 -40.77 -2.08
C VAL A 319 -7.42 -39.69 -3.08
N ALA A 320 -6.99 -38.44 -2.88
CA ALA A 320 -7.29 -37.33 -3.79
C ALA A 320 -6.61 -37.47 -5.15
N GLU A 321 -5.44 -38.11 -5.19
CA GLU A 321 -4.71 -38.49 -6.41
C GLU A 321 -5.35 -39.70 -7.14
N GLY A 322 -6.39 -40.30 -6.56
CA GLY A 322 -7.12 -41.41 -7.17
C GLY A 322 -6.53 -42.80 -6.90
N LEU A 323 -5.50 -42.91 -6.04
CA LEU A 323 -4.84 -44.19 -5.77
C LEU A 323 -5.77 -45.18 -5.04
N SER A 324 -5.80 -46.41 -5.50
CA SER A 324 -6.58 -47.49 -4.88
C SER A 324 -6.05 -47.85 -3.49
N THR A 325 -6.88 -48.50 -2.67
CA THR A 325 -6.47 -48.92 -1.31
C THR A 325 -5.26 -49.86 -1.33
N ALA A 326 -5.13 -50.69 -2.37
CA ALA A 326 -4.01 -51.61 -2.54
C ALA A 326 -2.72 -50.89 -2.96
N GLU A 327 -2.82 -49.84 -3.76
CA GLU A 327 -1.68 -49.00 -4.12
C GLU A 327 -1.19 -48.19 -2.93
N ILE A 328 -2.10 -47.60 -2.15
CA ILE A 328 -1.75 -46.86 -0.93
C ILE A 328 -1.06 -47.80 0.08
N ALA A 329 -1.58 -49.01 0.28
CA ALA A 329 -0.97 -50.01 1.16
C ALA A 329 0.44 -50.38 0.72
N ARG A 330 0.66 -50.56 -0.59
CA ARG A 330 1.96 -50.90 -1.18
C ARG A 330 2.97 -49.76 -1.01
N THR A 331 2.59 -48.53 -1.36
CA THR A 331 3.45 -47.34 -1.27
C THR A 331 3.86 -47.06 0.17
N ARG A 332 2.95 -47.31 1.13
CA ARG A 332 3.20 -47.05 2.55
C ARG A 332 3.76 -48.23 3.33
N GLN A 333 3.99 -49.37 2.69
CA GLN A 333 4.39 -50.62 3.35
C GLN A 333 3.49 -50.99 4.54
N ALA A 334 2.18 -50.77 4.39
CA ALA A 334 1.17 -50.99 5.43
C ALA A 334 0.17 -52.08 5.00
N SER A 335 -0.51 -52.71 5.97
CA SER A 335 -1.54 -53.69 5.65
C SER A 335 -2.78 -53.04 5.02
N LEU A 336 -3.48 -53.77 4.15
CA LEU A 336 -4.77 -53.34 3.59
C LEU A 336 -5.79 -52.98 4.69
N HIS A 337 -5.74 -53.68 5.82
CA HIS A 337 -6.62 -53.42 6.96
C HIS A 337 -6.32 -52.06 7.58
N THR A 338 -5.04 -51.75 7.81
CA THR A 338 -4.58 -50.47 8.37
C THR A 338 -4.99 -49.29 7.49
N VAL A 339 -4.78 -49.40 6.18
CA VAL A 339 -5.16 -48.33 5.23
C VAL A 339 -6.67 -48.14 5.18
N ARG A 340 -7.48 -49.22 5.23
CA ARG A 340 -8.95 -49.10 5.29
C ARG A 340 -9.42 -48.36 6.53
N ASN A 341 -8.81 -48.63 7.68
CA ASN A 341 -9.13 -47.93 8.92
C ASN A 341 -8.72 -46.45 8.85
N GLN A 342 -7.56 -46.13 8.29
CA GLN A 342 -7.11 -44.75 8.08
C GLN A 342 -8.01 -44.00 7.11
N ILE A 343 -8.46 -44.63 6.00
CA ILE A 343 -9.42 -44.02 5.07
C ILE A 343 -10.74 -43.72 5.79
N ARG A 344 -11.24 -44.62 6.65
CA ARG A 344 -12.46 -44.38 7.44
C ARG A 344 -12.28 -43.21 8.40
N SER A 345 -11.14 -43.12 9.08
CA SER A 345 -10.83 -42.01 9.98
C SER A 345 -10.76 -40.66 9.24
N VAL A 346 -10.09 -40.64 8.08
CA VAL A 346 -10.02 -39.46 7.19
C VAL A 346 -11.41 -39.02 6.74
N LEU A 347 -12.26 -39.95 6.30
CA LEU A 347 -13.63 -39.63 5.88
C LEU A 347 -14.44 -39.01 7.03
N ALA A 348 -14.32 -39.55 8.24
CA ALA A 348 -15.00 -39.00 9.41
C ALA A 348 -14.49 -37.60 9.79
N LYS A 349 -13.17 -37.38 9.80
CA LYS A 349 -12.55 -36.09 10.16
C LYS A 349 -12.78 -35.00 9.12
N MET A 350 -12.96 -35.36 7.86
CA MET A 350 -13.23 -34.42 6.76
C MET A 350 -14.73 -34.24 6.49
N ASP A 351 -15.62 -34.84 7.29
CA ASP A 351 -17.07 -34.88 7.07
C ASP A 351 -17.47 -35.35 5.65
N ALA A 352 -16.75 -36.35 5.16
CA ALA A 352 -16.90 -36.92 3.83
C ALA A 352 -17.64 -38.26 3.89
N ARG A 353 -18.63 -38.48 3.01
CA ARG A 353 -19.41 -39.73 2.96
C ARG A 353 -18.77 -40.77 2.04
N HIS A 354 -18.13 -40.31 0.98
CA HIS A 354 -17.47 -41.16 -0.01
C HIS A 354 -16.04 -40.70 -0.28
N ARG A 355 -15.17 -41.63 -0.74
CA ARG A 355 -13.78 -41.32 -1.14
C ARG A 355 -13.68 -40.18 -2.17
N ILE A 356 -14.68 -40.05 -3.06
CA ILE A 356 -14.73 -38.98 -4.06
C ILE A 356 -14.93 -37.61 -3.40
N ASP A 357 -15.62 -37.56 -2.26
CA ASP A 357 -15.86 -36.30 -1.54
C ASP A 357 -14.56 -35.74 -0.97
N VAL A 358 -13.62 -36.59 -0.55
CA VAL A 358 -12.27 -36.17 -0.13
C VAL A 358 -11.58 -35.41 -1.27
N ALA A 359 -11.56 -35.98 -2.47
CA ALA A 359 -10.96 -35.32 -3.63
C ALA A 359 -11.65 -33.97 -3.95
N ARG A 360 -12.98 -33.89 -3.79
CA ARG A 360 -13.76 -32.67 -4.01
C ARG A 360 -13.47 -31.58 -2.97
N ILE A 361 -13.45 -31.95 -1.68
CA ILE A 361 -13.15 -31.05 -0.55
C ILE A 361 -11.74 -30.47 -0.70
N LEU A 362 -10.77 -31.29 -1.14
CA LEU A 362 -9.41 -30.84 -1.36
C LEU A 362 -9.22 -30.01 -2.64
N ALA A 363 -10.01 -30.25 -3.67
CA ALA A 363 -10.01 -29.42 -4.88
C ALA A 363 -10.64 -28.04 -4.66
N GLN A 364 -11.68 -27.95 -3.82
CA GLN A 364 -12.34 -26.69 -3.44
C GLN A 364 -11.54 -25.85 -2.44
N GLY A 365 -10.56 -26.46 -1.78
CA GLY A 365 -9.68 -25.83 -0.80
C GLY A 365 -8.28 -25.50 -1.30
N ARG A 366 -8.04 -25.39 -2.61
CA ARG A 366 -6.75 -24.92 -3.13
C ARG A 366 -6.49 -23.47 -2.63
N PRO A 367 -5.24 -23.15 -2.23
CA PRO A 367 -4.90 -21.81 -1.77
C PRO A 367 -5.21 -20.74 -2.81
#